data_AF-A0AB34JMV2-F1
#
_entry.id   AF-A0AB34JMV2-F1
#
_cell.length_a   1.000
_cell.length_b   1.000
_cell.length_c   1.000
_cell.angle_alpha   90.00
_cell.angle_beta   90.00
_cell.angle_gamma   90.00
#
_symmetry.space_group_name_H-M   'P 1'
#
loop_
_entity.id
_entity.type
_entity.pdbx_description
1 polymer ?
#
loop_
_entity_poly.entity_id
_entity_poly.type
_entity_poly.pdbx_seq_one_letter_code
_entity_poly.pdbx_strand_id
1 'polypeptide(L)'
;MLPLLAGIASAFLVSGGSQRGHSLSPRASFARSPLMQEPVGASSPQGAALIERAREFIHSGSGFYSPADAAMFSEEFVFRGPYIGPLNKVDYIHVMNTFKIYEAVPDISPNAFGFCIDPTDCNRVWFIVRNSGTITGSIGLGNGLSFPPNGKKLQGCPETFSITFDSEKKVKLLTVGYVADRFEGNTQGTGAAVGIFKVAGLPFPPPGPLYALVTGFSNRVMKRILPDLPKTVSDPEDIPRWWPHSERGTEGYE
;
A
#
# COMPACT_ATOMS: atom_id res chain seq x y z
N MET A 1 3.75 6.58 -59.26
CA MET A 1 2.34 6.99 -59.41
C MET A 1 1.88 7.58 -58.08
N LEU A 2 1.87 8.91 -57.98
CA LEU A 2 1.06 9.71 -57.04
C LEU A 2 -0.34 9.96 -57.72
N PRO A 3 -1.40 10.56 -57.10
CA PRO A 3 -1.38 11.45 -55.94
C PRO A 3 -2.62 11.46 -54.96
N LEU A 4 -2.46 12.25 -53.89
CA LEU A 4 -3.37 13.20 -53.19
C LEU A 4 -4.88 12.95 -52.98
N LEU A 5 -5.34 13.34 -51.77
CA LEU A 5 -6.45 14.27 -51.46
C LEU A 5 -6.25 14.70 -49.97
N ALA A 6 -5.85 15.92 -49.54
CA ALA A 6 -6.48 17.26 -49.64
C ALA A 6 -8.01 17.17 -49.44
N GLY A 7 -8.68 17.77 -48.46
CA GLY A 7 -8.46 18.98 -47.66
C GLY A 7 -9.78 19.74 -47.68
N ILE A 8 -10.39 20.10 -46.54
CA ILE A 8 -11.46 21.10 -46.50
C ILE A 8 -11.28 21.96 -45.23
N ALA A 9 -10.77 23.16 -45.44
CA ALA A 9 -11.07 24.31 -44.63
C ALA A 9 -12.26 25.04 -45.28
N SER A 10 -13.24 25.44 -44.48
CA SER A 10 -14.19 26.49 -44.87
C SER A 10 -14.30 27.50 -43.75
N ALA A 11 -13.86 28.71 -44.05
CA ALA A 11 -14.07 29.92 -43.30
C ALA A 11 -15.55 30.27 -43.23
N PHE A 12 -15.99 30.89 -42.13
CA PHE A 12 -17.14 31.78 -42.16
C PHE A 12 -16.76 33.16 -41.62
N LEU A 13 -17.21 34.13 -42.40
CA LEU A 13 -16.99 35.56 -42.32
C LEU A 13 -17.61 36.19 -41.08
N VAL A 14 -16.91 37.25 -40.68
CA VAL A 14 -17.31 38.35 -39.80
C VAL A 14 -18.67 38.93 -40.20
N SER A 15 -19.54 39.18 -39.22
CA SER A 15 -20.49 40.29 -39.27
C SER A 15 -20.44 41.03 -37.93
N GLY A 16 -20.22 42.34 -38.01
CA GLY A 16 -20.17 43.23 -36.87
C GLY A 16 -21.57 43.66 -36.42
N GLY A 17 -21.68 44.10 -35.17
CA GLY A 17 -22.89 44.79 -34.73
C GLY A 17 -23.01 44.96 -33.22
N SER A 18 -22.78 46.20 -32.79
CA SER A 18 -23.45 46.87 -31.65
C SER A 18 -22.92 46.62 -30.23
N GLN A 19 -22.27 47.67 -29.71
CA GLN A 19 -22.04 47.89 -28.29
C GLN A 19 -23.35 48.16 -27.55
N ARG A 20 -23.59 47.42 -26.45
CA ARG A 20 -24.37 47.93 -25.31
C ARG A 20 -23.66 47.56 -24.02
N GLY A 21 -23.38 48.59 -23.23
CA GLY A 21 -22.68 48.50 -21.96
C GLY A 21 -23.47 47.66 -20.95
N HIS A 22 -22.79 46.70 -20.35
CA HIS A 22 -23.23 46.07 -19.12
C HIS A 22 -22.41 46.64 -17.96
N SER A 23 -23.14 47.33 -17.09
CA SER A 23 -22.75 47.77 -15.76
C SER A 23 -22.00 46.68 -15.01
N LEU A 24 -20.76 46.97 -14.60
CA LEU A 24 -19.99 46.11 -13.70
C LEU A 24 -20.69 46.07 -12.33
N SER A 25 -21.27 44.92 -12.02
CA SER A 25 -21.78 44.60 -10.68
C SER A 25 -20.61 44.59 -9.68
N PRO A 26 -20.79 45.04 -8.43
CA PRO A 26 -19.71 45.11 -7.45
C PRO A 26 -19.18 43.70 -7.16
N ARG A 27 -17.85 43.61 -7.02
CA ARG A 27 -17.11 42.41 -6.56
C ARG A 27 -17.91 41.69 -5.48
N ALA A 28 -18.44 40.52 -5.81
CA ALA A 28 -18.84 39.55 -4.83
C ALA A 28 -17.62 39.26 -3.95
N SER A 29 -17.67 39.75 -2.72
CA SER A 29 -16.79 39.30 -1.65
C SER A 29 -16.93 37.79 -1.59
N PHE A 30 -15.93 37.06 -2.08
CA PHE A 30 -15.76 35.65 -1.77
C PHE A 30 -15.58 35.58 -0.26
N ALA A 31 -16.68 35.40 0.46
CA ALA A 31 -16.64 34.93 1.83
C ALA A 31 -15.73 33.69 1.82
N ARG A 32 -14.68 33.72 2.65
CA ARG A 32 -13.86 32.53 2.89
C ARG A 32 -14.83 31.40 3.22
N SER A 33 -14.94 30.42 2.33
CA SER A 33 -15.52 29.12 2.70
C SER A 33 -14.82 28.67 3.98
N PRO A 34 -15.54 28.06 4.94
CA PRO A 34 -14.92 27.40 6.08
C PRO A 34 -14.28 26.10 5.58
N LEU A 35 -13.24 26.21 4.75
CA LEU A 35 -12.42 25.11 4.30
C LEU A 35 -11.11 25.16 5.08
N MET A 36 -10.78 23.99 5.63
CA MET A 36 -9.57 23.64 6.37
C MET A 36 -9.44 24.32 7.73
N GLN A 37 -9.79 23.56 8.78
CA GLN A 37 -9.01 23.66 10.01
C GLN A 37 -7.54 23.52 9.63
N GLU A 38 -6.71 24.44 10.11
CA GLU A 38 -5.25 24.34 10.05
C GLU A 38 -4.84 22.90 10.41
N PRO A 39 -4.00 22.23 9.61
CA PRO A 39 -3.64 20.84 9.86
C PRO A 39 -2.88 20.78 11.19
N VAL A 40 -3.54 20.25 12.23
CA VAL A 40 -2.98 20.07 13.58
C VAL A 40 -1.83 19.04 13.59
N GLY A 41 -1.57 18.39 12.47
CA GLY A 41 -0.89 17.11 12.39
C GLY A 41 0.60 17.12 12.73
N ALA A 42 1.46 17.70 11.90
CA ALA A 42 2.88 17.35 11.92
C ALA A 42 3.75 18.15 12.91
N SER A 43 3.40 19.41 13.21
CA SER A 43 4.20 20.29 14.08
C SER A 43 3.84 20.19 15.57
N SER A 44 2.75 19.47 15.90
CA SER A 44 2.40 19.22 17.29
C SER A 44 3.38 18.20 17.92
N PRO A 45 3.70 18.31 19.21
CA PRO A 45 4.54 17.32 19.91
C PRO A 45 4.00 15.89 19.79
N GLN A 46 2.68 15.73 19.78
CA GLN A 46 2.02 14.43 19.58
C GLN A 46 2.26 13.88 18.17
N GLY A 47 2.11 14.72 17.14
CA GLY A 47 2.35 14.32 15.76
C GLY A 47 3.79 13.90 15.51
N ALA A 48 4.75 14.68 16.04
CA ALA A 48 6.16 14.33 15.99
C ALA A 48 6.42 12.95 16.65
N ALA A 49 5.86 12.70 17.84
CA ALA A 49 5.99 11.42 18.52
C ALA A 49 5.38 10.24 17.73
N LEU A 50 4.23 10.43 17.09
CA LEU A 50 3.61 9.41 16.23
C LEU A 50 4.45 9.12 14.98
N ILE A 51 5.04 10.16 14.38
CA ILE A 51 5.92 10.01 13.23
C ILE A 51 7.18 9.21 13.63
N GLU A 52 7.82 9.53 14.76
CA GLU A 52 8.95 8.73 15.26
C GLU A 52 8.53 7.28 15.54
N ARG A 53 7.35 7.07 16.12
CA ARG A 53 6.83 5.73 16.37
C ARG A 53 6.58 4.94 15.08
N ALA A 54 6.11 5.60 14.02
CA ALA A 54 5.95 5.00 12.70
C ALA A 54 7.29 4.60 12.08
N ARG A 55 8.33 5.45 12.22
CA ARG A 55 9.70 5.13 11.79
C ARG A 55 10.25 3.93 12.55
N GLU A 56 10.13 3.93 13.87
CA GLU A 56 10.57 2.79 14.69
C GLU A 56 9.87 1.51 14.24
N PHE A 57 8.54 1.50 14.16
CA PHE A 57 7.77 0.32 13.79
C PHE A 57 8.19 -0.25 12.42
N ILE A 58 8.31 0.58 11.38
CA ILE A 58 8.63 0.08 10.04
C ILE A 58 10.03 -0.54 10.00
N HIS A 59 10.99 0.01 10.75
CA HIS A 59 12.39 -0.43 10.77
C HIS A 59 12.67 -1.60 11.71
N SER A 60 11.96 -1.72 12.84
CA SER A 60 12.34 -2.67 13.89
C SER A 60 11.23 -3.60 14.38
N GLY A 61 9.96 -3.37 14.01
CA GLY A 61 8.84 -4.15 14.56
C GLY A 61 7.88 -4.73 13.54
N SER A 62 7.94 -4.31 12.27
CA SER A 62 6.92 -4.65 11.28
C SER A 62 6.86 -6.14 10.91
N GLY A 63 7.95 -6.89 11.02
CA GLY A 63 8.02 -8.26 10.50
C GLY A 63 8.47 -8.36 9.04
N PHE A 64 8.49 -7.26 8.30
CA PHE A 64 8.85 -7.24 6.88
C PHE A 64 10.33 -6.87 6.66
N TYR A 65 10.79 -5.80 7.31
CA TYR A 65 12.17 -5.31 7.24
C TYR A 65 13.05 -5.76 8.42
N SER A 66 12.43 -6.38 9.42
CA SER A 66 13.01 -6.90 10.65
C SER A 66 12.10 -8.00 11.19
N PRO A 67 12.51 -8.78 12.20
CA PRO A 67 11.57 -9.64 12.94
C PRO A 67 10.36 -8.86 13.46
N ALA A 68 9.20 -9.52 13.55
CA ALA A 68 7.99 -8.90 14.06
C ALA A 68 8.08 -8.76 15.59
N ASP A 69 7.81 -7.58 16.12
CA ASP A 69 7.68 -7.36 17.56
C ASP A 69 6.19 -7.30 17.93
N ALA A 70 5.66 -8.42 18.41
CA ALA A 70 4.25 -8.57 18.79
C ALA A 70 3.77 -7.53 19.82
N ALA A 71 4.67 -6.94 20.62
CA ALA A 71 4.33 -5.90 21.59
C ALA A 71 3.97 -4.56 20.92
N MET A 72 4.42 -4.33 19.68
CA MET A 72 4.09 -3.13 18.91
C MET A 72 2.71 -3.17 18.25
N PHE A 73 2.05 -4.34 18.21
CA PHE A 73 0.75 -4.53 17.55
C PHE A 73 -0.40 -4.49 18.56
N SER A 74 -1.45 -3.75 18.23
CA SER A 74 -2.70 -3.74 18.97
C SER A 74 -3.36 -5.12 18.93
N GLU A 75 -4.10 -5.49 19.97
CA GLU A 75 -4.92 -6.71 19.95
C GLU A 75 -6.03 -6.62 18.88
N GLU A 76 -6.45 -5.41 18.52
CA GLU A 76 -7.40 -5.17 17.44
C GLU A 76 -6.73 -4.89 16.08
N PHE A 77 -5.48 -5.32 15.89
CA PHE A 77 -4.72 -5.03 14.67
C PHE A 77 -5.36 -5.60 13.41
N VAL A 78 -5.34 -4.80 12.33
CA VAL A 78 -5.65 -5.23 10.96
C VAL A 78 -4.52 -4.84 10.00
N PHE A 79 -4.12 -5.77 9.15
CA PHE A 79 -3.26 -5.53 7.99
C PHE A 79 -4.07 -5.50 6.69
N ARG A 80 -3.71 -4.58 5.79
CA ARG A 80 -4.26 -4.51 4.44
C ARG A 80 -3.21 -4.15 3.40
N GLY A 81 -3.15 -4.89 2.30
CA GLY A 81 -2.48 -4.47 1.07
C GLY A 81 -3.24 -4.91 -0.19
N PRO A 82 -2.79 -4.53 -1.39
CA PRO A 82 -3.54 -4.78 -2.64
C PRO A 82 -3.84 -6.25 -2.95
N TYR A 83 -3.00 -7.17 -2.45
CA TYR A 83 -3.12 -8.61 -2.69
C TYR A 83 -3.63 -9.39 -1.48
N ILE A 84 -3.32 -8.93 -0.27
CA ILE A 84 -3.48 -9.67 0.98
C ILE A 84 -4.29 -8.83 1.96
N GLY A 85 -5.17 -9.49 2.69
CA GLY A 85 -5.93 -8.92 3.79
C GLY A 85 -7.44 -8.83 3.54
N PRO A 86 -8.20 -8.43 4.57
CA PRO A 86 -7.72 -8.10 5.91
C PRO A 86 -7.10 -9.31 6.64
N LEU A 87 -6.00 -9.09 7.35
CA LEU A 87 -5.42 -10.06 8.29
C LEU A 87 -5.47 -9.49 9.70
N ASN A 88 -5.81 -10.32 10.69
CA ASN A 88 -5.67 -9.98 12.11
C ASN A 88 -4.19 -10.10 12.57
N LYS A 89 -3.92 -9.76 13.84
CA LYS A 89 -2.58 -9.83 14.45
C LYS A 89 -1.91 -11.19 14.30
N VAL A 90 -2.62 -12.26 14.65
CA VAL A 90 -2.09 -13.62 14.68
C VAL A 90 -1.71 -14.08 13.27
N ASP A 91 -2.64 -13.93 12.32
CA ASP A 91 -2.42 -14.35 10.94
C ASP A 91 -1.34 -13.50 10.26
N TYR A 92 -1.29 -12.19 10.53
CA TYR A 92 -0.22 -11.32 10.02
C TYR A 92 1.17 -11.73 10.50
N ILE A 93 1.34 -11.95 11.81
CA ILE A 93 2.62 -12.37 12.38
C ILE A 93 3.02 -13.75 11.82
N HIS A 94 2.07 -14.67 11.66
CA HIS A 94 2.32 -15.97 11.02
C HIS A 94 2.82 -15.83 9.58
N VAL A 95 2.21 -14.94 8.80
CA VAL A 95 2.64 -14.62 7.43
C VAL A 95 4.06 -14.04 7.43
N MET A 96 4.38 -13.09 8.31
CA MET A 96 5.73 -12.50 8.41
C MET A 96 6.77 -13.56 8.81
N ASN A 97 6.45 -14.43 9.76
CA ASN A 97 7.32 -15.53 10.20
C ASN A 97 7.48 -16.65 9.17
N THR A 98 6.55 -16.74 8.21
CA THR A 98 6.62 -17.72 7.12
C THR A 98 7.54 -17.24 6.01
N PHE A 99 7.33 -16.02 5.50
CA PHE A 99 8.10 -15.51 4.36
C PHE A 99 9.48 -15.00 4.75
N LYS A 100 9.60 -14.41 5.95
CA LYS A 100 10.85 -13.86 6.51
C LYS A 100 11.66 -13.08 5.49
N ILE A 101 11.03 -12.08 4.88
CA ILE A 101 11.65 -11.28 3.80
C ILE A 101 12.98 -10.66 4.25
N TYR A 102 13.07 -10.23 5.51
CA TYR A 102 14.32 -9.70 6.09
C TYR A 102 15.46 -10.73 6.15
N GLU A 103 15.19 -12.04 6.15
CA GLU A 103 16.22 -13.09 6.03
C GLU A 103 16.55 -13.37 4.55
N ALA A 104 15.55 -13.30 3.67
CA ALA A 104 15.74 -13.49 2.22
C ALA A 104 16.51 -12.32 1.57
N VAL A 105 16.35 -11.12 2.12
CA VAL A 105 17.01 -9.88 1.69
C VAL A 105 17.67 -9.22 2.91
N PRO A 106 18.85 -9.71 3.35
CA PRO A 106 19.46 -9.30 4.64
C PRO A 106 19.83 -7.82 4.74
N ASP A 107 20.06 -7.16 3.61
CA ASP A 107 20.35 -5.73 3.47
C ASP A 107 19.09 -4.92 3.09
N ILE A 108 17.89 -5.47 3.30
CA ILE A 108 16.66 -4.78 2.94
C ILE A 108 16.51 -3.49 3.75
N SER A 109 16.26 -2.40 3.06
CA SER A 109 15.90 -1.11 3.65
C SER A 109 14.57 -0.66 3.10
N PRO A 110 13.64 -0.12 3.92
CA PRO A 110 12.41 0.48 3.42
C PRO A 110 12.68 1.81 2.68
N ASN A 111 13.79 2.49 2.98
CA ASN A 111 14.07 3.86 2.54
C ASN A 111 12.84 4.77 2.68
N ALA A 112 12.20 4.72 3.85
CA ALA A 112 10.93 5.41 4.07
C ALA A 112 11.12 6.92 4.19
N PHE A 113 10.24 7.71 3.58
CA PHE A 113 10.29 9.17 3.61
C PHE A 113 8.88 9.79 3.51
N GLY A 114 8.81 11.12 3.65
CA GLY A 114 7.55 11.86 3.47
C GLY A 114 6.51 11.59 4.56
N PHE A 115 6.95 11.30 5.78
CA PHE A 115 6.06 11.06 6.92
C PHE A 115 5.21 12.29 7.24
N CYS A 116 3.90 12.12 7.33
CA CYS A 116 2.96 13.15 7.75
C CYS A 116 1.78 12.56 8.53
N ILE A 117 1.17 13.36 9.39
CA ILE A 117 -0.06 12.98 10.08
C ILE A 117 -1.25 13.20 9.14
N ASP A 118 -2.19 12.25 9.14
CA ASP A 118 -3.46 12.38 8.42
C ASP A 118 -4.26 13.56 9.02
N PRO A 119 -4.75 14.50 8.19
CA PRO A 119 -5.50 15.66 8.68
C PRO A 119 -6.90 15.31 9.22
N THR A 120 -7.41 14.12 8.91
CA THR A 120 -8.73 13.61 9.32
C THR A 120 -8.60 12.67 10.51
N ASP A 121 -7.61 11.77 10.51
CA ASP A 121 -7.31 10.86 11.63
C ASP A 121 -5.96 11.20 12.26
N CYS A 122 -5.97 11.95 13.36
CA CYS A 122 -4.75 12.39 14.05
C CYS A 122 -3.91 11.24 14.65
N ASN A 123 -4.40 9.99 14.65
CA ASN A 123 -3.62 8.81 15.04
C ASN A 123 -3.01 8.08 13.84
N ARG A 124 -3.23 8.55 12.60
CA ARG A 124 -2.71 7.95 11.39
C ARG A 124 -1.52 8.73 10.84
N VAL A 125 -0.49 7.98 10.45
CA VAL A 125 0.72 8.48 9.80
C VAL A 125 0.76 7.92 8.38
N TRP A 126 0.89 8.80 7.39
CA TRP A 126 1.15 8.47 5.99
C TRP A 126 2.64 8.63 5.68
N PHE A 127 3.18 7.78 4.81
CA PHE A 127 4.55 7.89 4.32
C PHE A 127 4.73 7.08 3.02
N ILE A 128 5.85 7.32 2.34
CA ILE A 128 6.26 6.56 1.15
C ILE A 128 7.42 5.65 1.49
N VAL A 129 7.45 4.47 0.87
CA VAL A 129 8.51 3.47 0.95
C VAL A 129 9.09 3.24 -0.44
N ARG A 130 10.42 3.08 -0.53
CA ARG A 130 11.14 2.67 -1.76
C ARG A 130 12.13 1.58 -1.40
N ASN A 131 11.65 0.37 -1.23
CA ASN A 131 12.51 -0.68 -0.69
C ASN A 131 13.70 -1.01 -1.62
N SER A 132 14.82 -1.40 -1.03
CA SER A 132 16.00 -1.84 -1.76
C SER A 132 16.74 -2.91 -0.99
N GLY A 133 17.50 -3.75 -1.69
CA GLY A 133 18.35 -4.77 -1.08
C GLY A 133 18.85 -5.78 -2.11
N THR A 134 19.35 -6.92 -1.65
CA THR A 134 19.93 -8.00 -2.46
C THR A 134 19.39 -9.35 -1.99
N ILE A 135 18.81 -10.13 -2.92
CA ILE A 135 18.16 -11.42 -2.60
C ILE A 135 19.22 -12.51 -2.47
N THR A 136 19.85 -12.60 -1.29
CA THR A 136 20.92 -13.57 -0.98
C THR A 136 20.46 -14.72 -0.07
N GLY A 137 19.31 -14.58 0.60
CA GLY A 137 18.68 -15.64 1.38
C GLY A 137 17.51 -16.30 0.66
N SER A 138 17.11 -17.48 1.12
CA SER A 138 15.94 -18.18 0.60
C SER A 138 14.64 -17.57 1.13
N ILE A 139 13.61 -17.50 0.29
CA ILE A 139 12.26 -17.04 0.68
C ILE A 139 11.48 -18.23 1.24
N GLY A 140 10.97 -18.14 2.47
CA GLY A 140 10.14 -19.20 3.03
C GLY A 140 8.77 -19.29 2.36
N LEU A 141 8.27 -20.51 2.14
CA LEU A 141 6.96 -20.78 1.52
C LEU A 141 6.01 -21.53 2.48
N GLY A 142 6.42 -21.71 3.74
CA GLY A 142 5.72 -22.54 4.73
C GLY A 142 6.09 -24.03 4.62
N ASN A 143 5.78 -24.80 5.67
CA ASN A 143 5.98 -26.26 5.71
C ASN A 143 7.41 -26.74 5.37
N GLY A 144 8.43 -25.96 5.73
CA GLY A 144 9.83 -26.25 5.43
C GLY A 144 10.24 -26.06 3.96
N LEU A 145 9.32 -25.62 3.10
CA LEU A 145 9.63 -25.26 1.71
C LEU A 145 10.22 -23.85 1.64
N SER A 146 11.18 -23.68 0.74
CA SER A 146 11.76 -22.37 0.45
C SER A 146 12.09 -22.22 -1.02
N PHE A 147 12.11 -20.97 -1.50
CA PHE A 147 12.55 -20.60 -2.83
C PHE A 147 13.99 -20.10 -2.77
N PRO A 148 14.90 -20.61 -3.63
CA PRO A 148 16.31 -20.31 -3.54
C PRO A 148 16.62 -18.83 -3.87
N PRO A 149 17.70 -18.27 -3.31
CA PRO A 149 18.18 -16.93 -3.67
C PRO A 149 18.65 -16.88 -5.12
N ASN A 150 18.69 -15.67 -5.69
CA ASN A 150 19.19 -15.44 -7.04
C ASN A 150 20.26 -14.33 -7.15
N GLY A 151 20.62 -13.69 -6.04
CA GLY A 151 21.61 -12.64 -5.96
C GLY A 151 21.22 -11.31 -6.63
N LYS A 152 19.98 -11.17 -7.13
CA LYS A 152 19.55 -9.94 -7.80
C LYS A 152 19.33 -8.81 -6.80
N LYS A 153 19.60 -7.60 -7.26
CA LYS A 153 19.30 -6.36 -6.53
C LYS A 153 17.81 -6.03 -6.67
N LEU A 154 17.16 -5.77 -5.54
CA LEU A 154 15.82 -5.22 -5.43
C LEU A 154 15.89 -3.69 -5.52
N GLN A 155 15.05 -3.12 -6.38
CA GLN A 155 14.75 -1.69 -6.44
C GLN A 155 13.23 -1.54 -6.52
N GLY A 156 12.60 -1.25 -5.40
CA GLY A 156 11.16 -1.04 -5.31
C GLY A 156 10.71 0.20 -6.07
N CYS A 157 9.50 0.12 -6.64
CA CYS A 157 8.74 1.30 -6.98
C CYS A 157 8.37 2.09 -5.69
N PRO A 158 8.06 3.39 -5.78
CA PRO A 158 7.47 4.11 -4.66
C PRO A 158 6.11 3.54 -4.27
N GLU A 159 5.93 3.22 -3.00
CA GLU A 159 4.72 2.68 -2.41
C GLU A 159 4.20 3.58 -1.29
N THR A 160 2.89 3.79 -1.24
CA THR A 160 2.23 4.53 -0.16
C THR A 160 1.86 3.58 0.98
N PHE A 161 2.32 3.93 2.18
CA PHE A 161 2.07 3.20 3.40
C PHE A 161 1.33 4.10 4.38
N SER A 162 0.56 3.47 5.28
CA SER A 162 0.03 4.18 6.43
C SER A 162 -0.05 3.28 7.66
N ILE A 163 0.08 3.92 8.83
CA ILE A 163 -0.03 3.28 10.13
C ILE A 163 -1.03 4.08 10.96
N THR A 164 -2.10 3.45 11.43
CA THR A 164 -2.98 4.02 12.46
C THR A 164 -2.65 3.40 13.80
N PHE A 165 -2.46 4.24 14.81
CA PHE A 165 -2.17 3.82 16.18
C PHE A 165 -3.43 3.79 17.05
N ASP A 166 -3.48 2.90 18.04
CA ASP A 166 -4.48 2.93 19.10
C ASP A 166 -4.10 3.94 20.22
N SER A 167 -4.94 3.98 21.26
CA SER A 167 -4.71 4.84 22.43
C SER A 167 -3.42 4.51 23.19
N GLU A 168 -2.92 3.27 23.08
CA GLU A 168 -1.67 2.80 23.69
C GLU A 168 -0.44 3.00 22.78
N LYS A 169 -0.62 3.63 21.61
CA LYS A 169 0.43 3.84 20.60
C LYS A 169 0.98 2.53 20.03
N LYS A 170 0.15 1.48 20.03
CA LYS A 170 0.38 0.25 19.27
C LYS A 170 -0.27 0.36 17.90
N VAL A 171 0.27 -0.33 16.92
CA VAL A 171 -0.25 -0.33 15.54
C VAL A 171 -1.59 -1.05 15.52
N LYS A 172 -2.64 -0.33 15.16
CA LYS A 172 -4.02 -0.83 15.00
C LYS A 172 -4.37 -1.12 13.55
N LEU A 173 -3.86 -0.33 12.61
CA LEU A 173 -4.03 -0.57 11.17
C LEU A 173 -2.69 -0.36 10.48
N LEU A 174 -2.30 -1.33 9.64
CA LEU A 174 -1.18 -1.20 8.72
C LEU A 174 -1.68 -1.37 7.29
N THR A 175 -1.55 -0.33 6.47
CA THR A 175 -1.81 -0.40 5.03
C THR A 175 -0.50 -0.27 4.25
N VAL A 176 -0.22 -1.18 3.33
CA VAL A 176 1.05 -1.22 2.58
C VAL A 176 0.80 -1.59 1.12
N GLY A 177 1.81 -1.43 0.25
CA GLY A 177 1.76 -2.05 -1.08
C GLY A 177 1.16 -1.20 -2.18
N TYR A 178 0.59 -0.03 -1.87
CA TYR A 178 -0.12 0.81 -2.84
C TYR A 178 0.86 1.62 -3.68
N VAL A 179 1.12 1.16 -4.91
CA VAL A 179 2.14 1.74 -5.80
C VAL A 179 1.73 3.15 -6.24
N ALA A 180 2.60 4.13 -6.00
CA ALA A 180 2.42 5.52 -6.39
C ALA A 180 2.93 5.81 -7.81
N ASP A 181 4.00 5.14 -8.24
CA ASP A 181 4.52 5.17 -9.61
C ASP A 181 5.03 3.79 -10.01
N ARG A 182 4.30 3.14 -10.92
CA ARG A 182 4.59 1.77 -11.36
C ARG A 182 5.73 1.66 -12.37
N PHE A 183 6.23 2.77 -12.91
CA PHE A 183 7.28 2.79 -13.91
C PHE A 183 8.69 2.89 -13.31
N GLU A 184 8.79 3.11 -12.00
CA GLU A 184 10.05 3.12 -11.28
C GLU A 184 10.45 1.76 -10.72
N GLY A 185 11.75 1.56 -10.53
CA GLY A 185 12.31 0.34 -9.95
C GLY A 185 12.32 -0.85 -10.92
N ASN A 186 12.50 -2.04 -10.37
CA ASN A 186 12.57 -3.30 -11.12
C ASN A 186 11.54 -4.35 -10.69
N THR A 187 10.55 -3.94 -9.90
CA THR A 187 9.45 -4.81 -9.45
C THR A 187 8.30 -4.92 -10.45
N GLN A 188 8.46 -4.34 -11.64
CA GLN A 188 7.45 -4.32 -12.72
C GLN A 188 6.12 -3.73 -12.23
N GLY A 189 6.19 -2.61 -11.51
CA GLY A 189 5.01 -1.90 -11.04
C GLY A 189 4.31 -2.54 -9.84
N THR A 190 4.94 -3.49 -9.15
CA THR A 190 4.30 -4.21 -8.05
C THR A 190 4.98 -3.92 -6.72
N GLY A 191 4.18 -3.61 -5.70
CA GLY A 191 4.63 -3.33 -4.35
C GLY A 191 4.69 -4.56 -3.43
N ALA A 192 5.03 -4.32 -2.16
CA ALA A 192 5.08 -5.28 -1.08
C ALA A 192 5.88 -6.56 -1.42
N ALA A 193 5.53 -7.70 -0.82
CA ALA A 193 6.20 -8.98 -1.06
C ALA A 193 6.15 -9.42 -2.53
N VAL A 194 5.07 -9.08 -3.25
CA VAL A 194 4.88 -9.53 -4.64
C VAL A 194 5.90 -8.91 -5.58
N GLY A 195 6.28 -7.64 -5.37
CA GLY A 195 7.39 -7.02 -6.10
C GLY A 195 8.71 -7.77 -5.90
N ILE A 196 9.00 -8.19 -4.67
CA ILE A 196 10.19 -8.99 -4.34
C ILE A 196 10.13 -10.37 -5.02
N PHE A 197 8.97 -11.02 -5.03
CA PHE A 197 8.78 -12.31 -5.70
C PHE A 197 9.05 -12.24 -7.20
N LYS A 198 8.60 -11.17 -7.87
CA LYS A 198 8.91 -10.93 -9.29
C LYS A 198 10.42 -10.81 -9.54
N VAL A 199 11.15 -10.06 -8.69
CA VAL A 199 12.61 -9.93 -8.80
C VAL A 199 13.30 -11.26 -8.50
N ALA A 200 12.84 -11.99 -7.49
CA ALA A 200 13.33 -13.33 -7.14
C ALA A 200 13.12 -14.34 -8.29
N GLY A 201 12.10 -14.13 -9.13
CA GLY A 201 11.67 -15.10 -10.13
C GLY A 201 10.75 -16.17 -9.55
N LEU A 202 10.18 -15.92 -8.36
CA LEU A 202 9.15 -16.76 -7.77
C LEU A 202 7.84 -16.50 -8.55
N PRO A 203 7.26 -17.50 -9.23
CA PRO A 203 6.02 -17.32 -9.96
C PRO A 203 4.89 -16.96 -8.97
N PHE A 204 4.31 -15.79 -9.17
CA PHE A 204 3.14 -15.34 -8.42
C PHE A 204 2.00 -15.06 -9.42
N PRO A 205 0.79 -15.59 -9.20
CA PRO A 205 -0.30 -15.39 -10.14
C PRO A 205 -0.70 -13.91 -10.24
N PRO A 206 -1.09 -13.41 -11.42
CA PRO A 206 -1.61 -12.05 -11.53
C PRO A 206 -2.91 -11.88 -10.73
N PRO A 207 -3.19 -10.66 -10.23
CA PRO A 207 -4.44 -10.38 -9.54
C PRO A 207 -5.62 -10.60 -10.51
N GLY A 208 -6.71 -11.20 -10.02
CA GLY A 208 -7.91 -11.40 -10.83
C GLY A 208 -8.86 -12.46 -10.29
N PRO A 209 -10.01 -12.68 -10.96
CA PRO A 209 -11.05 -13.61 -10.49
C PRO A 209 -10.54 -15.04 -10.27
N LEU A 210 -9.62 -15.50 -11.13
CA LEU A 210 -9.01 -16.82 -10.99
C LEU A 210 -8.10 -16.91 -9.77
N TYR A 211 -7.29 -15.88 -9.51
CA TYR A 211 -6.46 -15.82 -8.30
C TYR A 211 -7.31 -15.73 -7.03
N ALA A 212 -8.35 -14.90 -7.03
CA ALA A 212 -9.30 -14.79 -5.91
C ALA A 212 -10.03 -16.12 -5.64
N LEU A 213 -10.41 -16.85 -6.69
CA LEU A 213 -11.02 -18.17 -6.59
C LEU A 213 -10.04 -19.22 -6.06
N VAL A 214 -8.79 -19.24 -6.56
CA VAL A 214 -7.75 -20.19 -6.12
C VAL A 214 -7.32 -19.92 -4.68
N THR A 215 -7.12 -18.66 -4.30
CA THR A 215 -6.77 -18.27 -2.92
C THR A 215 -7.93 -18.47 -1.95
N GLY A 216 -9.16 -18.15 -2.36
CA GLY A 216 -10.36 -18.42 -1.57
C GLY A 216 -10.60 -19.92 -1.35
N PHE A 217 -10.37 -20.74 -2.38
CA PHE A 217 -10.42 -22.20 -2.28
C PHE A 217 -9.26 -22.75 -1.43
N SER A 218 -8.04 -22.25 -1.63
CA SER A 218 -6.85 -22.62 -0.84
C SER A 218 -7.06 -22.33 0.65
N ASN A 219 -7.49 -21.11 1.01
CA ASN A 219 -7.77 -20.72 2.39
C ASN A 219 -8.86 -21.60 3.03
N ARG A 220 -9.81 -22.15 2.26
CA ARG A 220 -10.94 -22.95 2.78
C ARG A 220 -10.66 -24.46 2.83
N VAL A 221 -9.90 -24.98 1.87
CA VAL A 221 -9.65 -26.42 1.70
C VAL A 221 -8.27 -26.81 2.23
N MET A 222 -7.21 -26.06 1.92
CA MET A 222 -5.86 -26.35 2.40
C MET A 222 -5.74 -26.14 3.91
N LYS A 223 -6.56 -25.27 4.51
CA LYS A 223 -6.67 -25.08 5.98
C LYS A 223 -6.99 -26.37 6.75
N ARG A 224 -7.71 -27.32 6.15
CA ARG A 224 -8.06 -28.61 6.79
C ARG A 224 -6.98 -29.68 6.64
N ILE A 225 -6.05 -29.48 5.72
CA ILE A 225 -5.08 -30.50 5.30
C ILE A 225 -3.65 -30.09 5.68
N LEU A 226 -3.34 -28.79 5.62
CA LEU A 226 -2.05 -28.17 5.91
C LEU A 226 -2.30 -26.87 6.71
N PRO A 227 -2.52 -26.96 8.03
CA PRO A 227 -2.90 -25.82 8.87
C PRO A 227 -1.82 -24.73 8.96
N ASP A 228 -0.56 -25.06 8.66
CA ASP A 228 0.60 -24.18 8.79
C ASP A 228 0.84 -23.25 7.58
N LEU A 229 0.00 -23.32 6.54
CA LEU A 229 0.13 -22.43 5.38
C LEU A 229 -0.26 -20.97 5.71
N PRO A 230 0.48 -19.97 5.19
CA PRO A 230 0.19 -18.57 5.45
C PRO A 230 -1.16 -18.18 4.84
N LYS A 231 -2.03 -17.56 5.63
CA LYS A 231 -3.33 -17.06 5.15
C LYS A 231 -3.16 -15.81 4.29
N THR A 232 -3.98 -15.71 3.25
CA THR A 232 -4.11 -14.45 2.47
C THR A 232 -5.22 -13.55 2.99
N VAL A 233 -6.17 -14.09 3.76
CA VAL A 233 -7.27 -13.37 4.44
C VAL A 233 -7.60 -14.11 5.74
N SER A 234 -7.82 -13.40 6.85
CA SER A 234 -8.28 -14.00 8.11
C SER A 234 -9.74 -14.43 8.04
N ASP A 235 -10.13 -15.34 8.93
CA ASP A 235 -11.52 -15.78 9.03
C ASP A 235 -12.44 -14.60 9.43
N PRO A 236 -13.66 -14.48 8.88
CA PRO A 236 -14.52 -13.34 9.14
C PRO A 236 -14.80 -13.04 10.60
N GLU A 237 -14.98 -14.08 11.41
CA GLU A 237 -15.20 -14.02 12.84
C GLU A 237 -14.01 -13.49 13.64
N ASP A 238 -12.80 -13.61 13.09
CA ASP A 238 -11.55 -13.19 13.75
C ASP A 238 -11.12 -11.77 13.35
N ILE A 239 -11.85 -11.12 12.44
CA ILE A 239 -11.61 -9.71 12.08
C ILE A 239 -12.23 -8.80 13.13
N PRO A 240 -11.48 -7.85 13.71
CA PRO A 240 -12.00 -6.88 14.68
C PRO A 240 -13.22 -6.11 14.16
N ARG A 241 -14.24 -5.94 15.01
CA ARG A 241 -15.53 -5.32 14.65
C ARG A 241 -15.42 -3.86 14.18
N TRP A 242 -14.35 -3.16 14.53
CA TRP A 242 -14.13 -1.78 14.09
C TRP A 242 -13.78 -1.71 12.60
N TRP A 243 -13.29 -2.80 11.99
CA TRP A 243 -12.94 -2.83 10.57
C TRP A 243 -14.19 -2.71 9.72
N PRO A 244 -14.37 -1.62 8.95
CA PRO A 244 -15.66 -1.30 8.35
C PRO A 244 -15.88 -1.95 6.98
N HIS A 245 -14.86 -2.61 6.43
CA HIS A 245 -14.82 -3.06 5.03
C HIS A 245 -15.13 -4.56 4.90
N SER A 246 -15.92 -4.91 3.89
CA SER A 246 -16.28 -6.30 3.59
C SER A 246 -15.37 -6.94 2.52
N GLU A 247 -14.58 -6.11 1.84
CA GLU A 247 -13.62 -6.49 0.80
C GLU A 247 -12.53 -7.42 1.34
N ARG A 248 -12.19 -8.45 0.57
CA ARG A 248 -11.28 -9.53 0.98
C ARG A 248 -10.38 -9.95 -0.17
N GLY A 249 -9.11 -10.18 0.13
CA GLY A 249 -8.12 -10.66 -0.82
C GLY A 249 -7.67 -9.56 -1.78
N THR A 250 -7.43 -9.92 -3.03
CA THR A 250 -6.91 -8.99 -4.03
C THR A 250 -7.93 -7.93 -4.45
N GLU A 251 -7.47 -6.70 -4.65
CA GLU A 251 -8.29 -5.58 -5.17
C GLU A 251 -8.38 -5.55 -6.70
N GLY A 252 -7.59 -6.39 -7.40
CA GLY A 252 -7.65 -6.48 -8.86
C GLY A 252 -6.89 -5.39 -9.63
N TYR A 253 -6.10 -4.55 -8.96
CA TYR A 253 -5.29 -3.50 -9.60
C TYR A 253 -3.82 -3.94 -9.75
N GLU A 254 -3.22 -3.65 -10.92
CA GLU A 254 -1.78 -3.74 -11.23
C GLU A 254 -1.16 -2.36 -11.43
#